data_AF-A0A7X7V3H1-F1
#
_entry.id   AF-A0A7X7V3H1-F1
#
_cell.length_a   1.000
_cell.length_b   1.000
_cell.length_c   1.000
_cell.angle_alpha   90.00
_cell.angle_beta   90.00
_cell.angle_gamma   90.00
#
_symmetry.space_group_name_H-M   'P 1'
#
loop_
_entity.id
_entity.type
_entity.pdbx_description
1 polymer ?
#
loop_
_entity_poly.entity_id
_entity_poly.type
_entity_poly.pdbx_seq_one_letter_code
_entity_poly.pdbx_strand_id
1 'polypeptide(L)' 'LDWFVKEQNEEEKNTESIVKKYDLFGNDSKGLYMLDNELATRVYTAPTLVL' A
#
# COMPACT_ATOMS: atom_id res chain seq x y z
N LEU A 1 -17.46 -13.11 8.00
CA LEU A 1 -16.35 -12.51 8.78
C LEU A 1 -15.00 -12.88 8.19
N ASP A 2 -14.79 -14.14 7.78
CA ASP A 2 -13.53 -14.61 7.19
C ASP A 2 -13.02 -13.77 6.02
N TRP A 3 -13.93 -13.31 5.14
CA TRP A 3 -13.56 -12.41 4.05
C TRP A 3 -12.96 -11.09 4.58
N PHE A 4 -13.63 -10.43 5.53
CA PHE A 4 -13.13 -9.20 6.15
C PHE A 4 -11.78 -9.39 6.83
N VAL A 5 -11.54 -10.55 7.47
CA VAL A 5 -10.23 -10.85 8.09
C VAL A 5 -9.14 -10.97 7.03
N LYS A 6 -9.44 -11.63 5.90
CA LYS A 6 -8.50 -11.74 4.77
C LYS A 6 -8.22 -10.37 4.15
N GLU A 7 -9.27 -9.61 3.89
CA GLU A 7 -9.16 -8.25 3.34
C GLU A 7 -8.30 -7.35 4.23
N GLN A 8 -8.53 -7.37 5.55
CA GLN A 8 -7.73 -6.59 6.50
C GLN A 8 -6.26 -7.01 6.49
N ASN A 9 -5.95 -8.31 6.40
CA ASN A 9 -4.56 -8.76 6.30
C ASN A 9 -3.88 -8.25 5.01
N GLU A 10 -4.60 -8.17 3.90
CA GLU A 10 -4.07 -7.64 2.63
C GLU A 10 -3.82 -6.12 2.72
N GLU A 11 -4.77 -5.37 3.26
CA GLU A 11 -4.68 -3.92 3.47
C GLU A 11 -3.56 -3.53 4.45
N GLU A 12 -3.41 -4.26 5.55
CA GLU A 12 -2.34 -4.04 6.53
C GLU A 12 -0.96 -4.30 5.91
N LYS A 13 -0.81 -5.39 5.13
CA LYS A 13 0.45 -5.70 4.45
C LYS A 13 0.82 -4.65 3.40
N ASN A 14 -0.15 -4.13 2.65
CA ASN A 14 0.08 -3.04 1.69
C ASN A 14 0.60 -1.80 2.41
N THR A 15 -0.09 -1.42 3.49
CA THR A 15 0.25 -0.26 4.31
C THR A 15 1.65 -0.40 4.93
N GLU A 16 1.95 -1.55 5.54
CA GLU A 16 3.26 -1.81 6.17
C GLU A 16 4.41 -1.70 5.15
N SER A 17 4.20 -2.20 3.93
CA SER A 17 5.19 -2.09 2.86
C SER A 17 5.48 -0.65 2.47
N ILE A 18 4.44 0.19 2.36
CA ILE A 18 4.59 1.62 2.04
C ILE A 18 5.30 2.36 3.17
N VAL A 19 4.92 2.11 4.42
CA VAL A 19 5.57 2.72 5.60
C VAL A 19 7.05 2.38 5.63
N LYS A 20 7.43 1.12 5.40
CA LYS A 20 8.85 0.71 5.33
C LYS A 20 9.63 1.47 4.25
N LYS A 21 9.03 1.69 3.06
CA LYS A 21 9.66 2.51 2.01
C LYS A 21 9.80 3.96 2.44
N TYR A 22 8.79 4.52 3.10
CA TYR A 22 8.84 5.87 3.63
C TYR A 22 9.93 6.02 4.71
N ASP A 23 10.07 5.07 5.63
CA ASP A 23 11.12 5.11 6.65
C ASP A 23 12.54 5.10 6.05
N LEU A 24 12.71 4.39 4.94
CA LEU A 24 14.00 4.29 4.23
C LEU A 24 14.32 5.54 3.39
N PHE A 25 13.32 6.12 2.72
CA PHE A 25 13.53 7.11 1.66
C PHE A 25 12.86 8.46 1.90
N GLY A 26 11.99 8.59 2.90
CA GLY A 26 11.12 9.75 3.13
C GLY A 26 11.87 11.01 3.56
N ASN A 27 13.12 10.87 4.03
CA ASN A 27 13.99 11.99 4.39
C ASN A 27 14.89 12.47 3.23
N ASP A 28 14.91 11.75 2.09
CA ASP A 28 15.62 12.16 0.88
C ASP A 28 14.62 12.64 -0.17
N SER A 29 14.72 13.90 -0.62
CA SER A 29 13.74 14.49 -1.54
C SER A 29 13.61 13.71 -2.85
N LYS A 30 14.70 13.12 -3.35
CA LYS A 30 14.67 12.29 -4.56
C LYS A 30 13.98 10.95 -4.29
N GLY A 31 14.30 10.30 -3.17
CA GLY A 31 13.65 9.08 -2.70
C GLY A 31 12.15 9.27 -2.50
N LEU A 32 11.73 10.38 -1.88
CA LEU A 32 10.32 10.74 -1.71
C LEU A 32 9.62 10.97 -3.06
N TYR A 33 10.26 11.68 -4.00
CA TYR A 33 9.74 11.86 -5.36
C TYR A 33 9.60 10.52 -6.12
N MET A 34 10.53 9.59 -5.94
CA MET A 34 10.43 8.26 -6.55
C MET A 34 9.30 7.43 -5.93
N LEU A 35 9.13 7.49 -4.60
CA LEU A 35 8.02 6.82 -3.92
C LEU A 35 6.67 7.37 -4.36
N ASP A 36 6.54 8.70 -4.50
CA ASP A 36 5.34 9.35 -5.03
C ASP A 36 5.00 8.87 -6.45
N ASN A 37 5.98 8.86 -7.35
CA ASN A 37 5.78 8.34 -8.71
C ASN A 37 5.35 6.86 -8.73
N GLU A 38 5.88 6.03 -7.84
CA GLU A 38 5.44 4.64 -7.71
C GLU A 38 3.98 4.56 -7.25
N LEU A 39 3.62 5.31 -6.21
CA LEU A 39 2.25 5.32 -5.67
C LEU A 39 1.23 5.90 -6.67
N ALA A 40 1.64 6.82 -7.53
CA ALA A 40 0.80 7.36 -8.61
C ALA A 40 0.39 6.30 -9.66
N THR A 41 1.11 5.17 -9.75
CA THR A 41 0.76 4.05 -10.65
C THR A 41 -0.31 3.13 -10.08
N ARG A 42 -0.74 3.32 -8.82
CA ARG A 42 -1.75 2.46 -8.20
C ARG A 42 -3.07 2.55 -8.96
N VAL A 43 -3.64 1.38 -9.24
CA VAL A 43 -4.97 1.24 -9.84
C VAL A 43 -5.96 0.77 -8.79
N TYR A 44 -7.22 1.16 -8.98
CA TYR A 44 -8.31 0.65 -8.17
C TYR A 44 -8.39 -0.88 -8.31
N THR A 45 -8.33 -1.58 -7.18
CA THR A 45 -8.50 -3.03 -7.10
C THR A 45 -9.85 -3.27 -6.42
N ALA A 46 -10.80 -3.88 -7.14
CA ALA A 46 -12.11 -4.14 -6.58
C ALA A 46 -12.04 -5.22 -5.48
N PRO A 47 -12.86 -5.13 -4.42
CA PRO A 47 -12.92 -6.16 -3.37
C PRO A 47 -13.32 -7.51 -3.96
N THR A 48 -12.73 -8.59 -3.45
CA THR A 48 -13.05 -9.96 -3.89
C THR A 48 -14.33 -10.53 -3.29
N LEU A 49 -15.03 -9.74 -2.45
CA LEU A 49 -16.27 -10.16 -1.79
C LEU A 49 -17.36 -10.46 -2.83
N VAL A 50 -17.78 -11.71 -2.90
CA VAL A 50 -19.02 -12.12 -3.58
C VAL A 50 -20.05 -12.40 -2.49
N LEU A 51 -21.18 -11.67 -2.52
CA LEU A 51 -22.30 -11.80 -1.58
C LEU A 51 -23.19 -13.00 -1.91
#